data_AF-A0AAP2RKM3-F1
#
_entry.id   AF-A0AAP2RKM3-F1
#
_cell.length_a   1.000
_cell.length_b   1.000
_cell.length_c   1.000
_cell.angle_alpha   90.00
_cell.angle_beta   90.00
_cell.angle_gamma   90.00
#
_symmetry.space_group_name_H-M   'P 1'
#
loop_
_entity.id
_entity.type
_entity.pdbx_description
1 polymer ?
#
loop_
_entity_poly.entity_id
_entity_poly.type
_entity_poly.pdbx_seq_one_letter_code
_entity_poly.pdbx_strand_id
1 'polypeptide(L)' 'MSYFHLKAAMAGKNISIKDISESTGISQKNLASKIDSGRFSIEEAEQIQKTFFQDMKIECLFQSECL' A
#
# COMPACT_ATOMS: atom_id res chain seq x y z
N MET A 1 0.66 2.06 14.26
CA MET A 1 0.00 1.60 13.01
C MET A 1 1.02 1.72 11.90
N SER A 2 1.41 0.60 11.29
CA SER A 2 2.24 0.68 10.09
C SER A 2 1.45 1.35 8.96
N TYR A 3 2.15 2.09 8.11
CA TYR A 3 1.64 2.61 6.83
C TYR A 3 0.33 3.42 6.91
N PHE A 4 0.24 4.38 7.84
CA PHE A 4 -0.92 5.27 7.98
C PHE A 4 -1.27 6.01 6.68
N HIS A 5 -0.25 6.53 5.97
CA HIS A 5 -0.44 7.22 4.70
C HIS A 5 -0.99 6.32 3.60
N LEU A 6 -0.54 5.06 3.51
CA LEU A 6 -1.12 4.10 2.57
C LEU A 6 -2.60 3.87 2.84
N LYS A 7 -2.99 3.66 4.11
CA LYS A 7 -4.41 3.50 4.49
C LYS A 7 -5.24 4.74 4.12
N ALA A 8 -4.70 5.94 4.38
CA ALA A 8 -5.36 7.20 4.03
C ALA A 8 -5.49 7.38 2.50
N ALA A 9 -4.45 7.06 1.74
CA ALA A 9 -4.46 7.14 0.28
C ALA A 9 -5.46 6.13 -0.33
N MET A 10 -5.50 4.90 0.21
CA MET A 10 -6.49 3.89 -0.17
C MET A 10 -7.92 4.41 0.07
N ALA A 11 -8.19 4.97 1.25
CA ALA A 11 -9.50 5.54 1.57
C ALA A 11 -9.85 6.73 0.65
N GLY A 12 -8.91 7.63 0.38
CA GLY A 12 -9.11 8.79 -0.49
C GLY A 12 -9.36 8.46 -1.95
N LYS A 13 -8.79 7.34 -2.45
CA LYS A 13 -9.01 6.85 -3.82
C LYS A 13 -10.06 5.73 -3.93
N ASN A 14 -10.74 5.39 -2.83
CA ASN A 14 -11.70 4.28 -2.74
C ASN A 14 -11.13 2.93 -3.22
N ILE A 15 -9.85 2.68 -2.90
CA ILE A 15 -9.13 1.46 -3.28
C ILE A 15 -9.23 0.46 -2.14
N SER A 16 -9.72 -0.73 -2.44
CA SER A 16 -9.85 -1.80 -1.45
C SER A 16 -8.62 -2.71 -1.43
N ILE A 17 -8.47 -3.47 -0.35
CA ILE A 17 -7.45 -4.53 -0.26
C ILE A 17 -7.64 -5.57 -1.38
N LYS A 18 -8.89 -5.77 -1.84
CA LYS A 18 -9.19 -6.68 -2.94
C LYS A 18 -8.59 -6.20 -4.25
N ASP A 19 -8.71 -4.91 -4.58
CA ASP A 19 -8.14 -4.35 -5.81
C ASP A 19 -6.62 -4.54 -5.84
N ILE A 20 -5.97 -4.26 -4.71
CA ILE A 20 -4.52 -4.46 -4.57
C ILE A 20 -4.17 -5.95 -4.69
N SER A 21 -4.97 -6.84 -4.10
CA SER A 21 -4.80 -8.29 -4.18
C SER A 21 -4.87 -8.79 -5.62
N GLU A 22 -5.83 -8.31 -6.40
CA GLU A 22 -6.03 -8.69 -7.80
C GLU A 22 -4.89 -8.17 -8.69
N SER A 23 -4.32 -7.00 -8.40
CA SER A 23 -3.19 -6.46 -9.16
C SER A 23 -1.83 -7.06 -8.79
N THR A 24 -1.60 -7.34 -7.50
CA THR A 24 -0.29 -7.81 -7.00
C THR A 24 -0.17 -9.33 -6.93
N GLY A 25 -1.29 -10.05 -7.00
CA GLY A 25 -1.33 -11.50 -6.77
C GLY A 25 -1.13 -11.89 -5.29
N ILE A 26 -0.97 -10.92 -4.39
CA ILE A 26 -0.85 -11.16 -2.95
C ILE A 26 -2.25 -11.43 -2.39
N SER A 27 -2.42 -12.48 -1.58
CA SER A 27 -3.72 -12.75 -0.96
C SER A 27 -4.17 -11.60 -0.05
N GLN A 28 -5.48 -11.30 -0.04
CA GLN A 28 -6.07 -10.22 0.76
C GLN A 28 -5.69 -10.31 2.24
N LYS A 29 -5.66 -11.53 2.80
CA LYS A 29 -5.25 -11.77 4.19
C LYS A 29 -3.81 -11.35 4.45
N ASN A 30 -2.91 -11.64 3.51
CA ASN A 30 -1.50 -11.28 3.62
C ASN A 30 -1.31 -9.77 3.46
N LEU A 31 -2.03 -9.14 2.52
CA LEU A 31 -2.06 -7.67 2.38
C LEU A 31 -2.58 -6.99 3.65
N ALA A 32 -3.69 -7.44 4.20
CA ALA A 32 -4.23 -6.88 5.44
C ALA A 32 -3.21 -6.97 6.59
N SER A 33 -2.54 -8.12 6.73
CA SER A 33 -1.47 -8.31 7.71
C SER A 33 -0.27 -7.37 7.47
N LYS A 34 0.16 -7.22 6.21
CA LYS A 34 1.26 -6.33 5.81
C LYS A 34 0.96 -4.87 6.06
N ILE A 35 -0.22 -4.40 5.69
CA ILE A 35 -0.68 -3.02 5.88
C ILE A 35 -0.78 -2.70 7.38
N ASP A 36 -1.21 -3.67 8.19
CA ASP A 36 -1.44 -3.41 9.61
C ASP A 36 -0.16 -3.44 10.45
N SER A 37 0.64 -4.51 10.31
CA SER A 37 1.78 -4.80 11.18
C SER A 37 3.00 -5.41 10.47
N GLY A 38 2.90 -5.72 9.17
CA GLY A 38 3.99 -6.33 8.41
C GLY A 38 4.87 -5.34 7.65
N ARG A 39 5.58 -5.86 6.64
CA ARG A 39 6.45 -5.08 5.74
C ARG A 39 6.18 -5.45 4.29
N PHE A 40 6.25 -4.45 3.42
CA PHE A 40 6.27 -4.63 1.98
C PHE A 40 7.72 -4.72 1.49
N SER A 41 7.97 -5.60 0.53
CA SER A 41 9.19 -5.56 -0.27
C SER A 41 9.17 -4.34 -1.19
N ILE A 42 10.35 -3.88 -1.62
CA ILE A 42 10.47 -2.73 -2.53
C ILE A 42 9.66 -2.97 -3.81
N GLU A 43 9.75 -4.16 -4.39
CA GLU A 43 9.00 -4.53 -5.61
C GLU A 43 7.48 -4.45 -5.41
N GLU A 44 6.96 -4.96 -4.28
CA GLU A 44 5.54 -4.90 -3.97
C GLU A 44 5.07 -3.45 -3.78
N ALA A 45 5.86 -2.65 -3.07
CA ALA A 45 5.55 -1.25 -2.83
C ALA A 45 5.58 -0.44 -4.14
N GLU A 46 6.57 -0.68 -5.01
CA GLU A 46 6.64 -0.08 -6.34
C GLU A 46 5.47 -0.51 -7.23
N GLN A 47 5.08 -1.77 -7.20
CA GLN A 47 3.94 -2.25 -7.97
C GLN A 47 2.64 -1.58 -7.52
N ILE A 48 2.40 -1.49 -6.21
CA ILE A 48 1.22 -0.82 -5.66
C ILE A 48 1.22 0.67 -6.03
N GLN A 49 2.38 1.34 -5.90
CA GLN A 49 2.51 2.75 -6.25
C GLN A 49 2.27 2.98 -7.75
N LYS A 50 2.89 2.19 -8.63
CA LYS A 50 2.73 2.30 -10.09
C LYS A 50 1.32 1.95 -10.57
N THR A 51 0.59 1.07 -9.89
CA THR A 51 -0.77 0.73 -10.31
C THR A 51 -1.81 1.72 -9.79
N PHE A 52 -1.69 2.15 -8.53
CA PHE A 52 -2.78 2.82 -7.81
C PHE A 52 -2.46 4.26 -7.39
N PHE A 53 -1.18 4.58 -7.19
CA PHE A 53 -0.73 5.83 -6.58
C PHE A 53 0.42 6.47 -7.38
N GLN A 54 0.31 6.53 -8.71
CA GLN A 54 1.34 7.08 -9.59
C GLN A 54 1.71 8.53 -9.24
N ASP A 55 0.74 9.30 -8.73
CA ASP A 55 0.89 10.71 -8.34
C ASP A 55 1.61 10.89 -6.99
N MET A 56 1.83 9.82 -6.23
CA MET A 56 2.43 9.88 -4.90
C MET A 56 3.81 9.23 -4.88
N LYS A 57 4.72 9.79 -4.08
CA LYS A 57 6.04 9.18 -3.85
C LYS A 57 5.87 7.92 -3.01
N ILE A 58 6.60 6.86 -3.38
CA ILE A 58 6.63 5.60 -2.64
C ILE A 58 7.04 5.80 -1.18
N GLU A 59 7.95 6.73 -0.93
CA GLU A 59 8.39 7.14 0.41
C GLU A 59 7.22 7.69 1.23
N CYS A 60 6.37 8.54 0.65
CA CYS A 60 5.19 9.07 1.33
C CYS A 60 4.17 7.99 1.67
N LEU A 61 3.99 6.99 0.79
CA LEU A 61 3.02 5.91 0.99
C LEU A 61 3.49 4.90 2.04
N PHE A 62 4.78 4.55 2.00
CA PHE A 62 5.34 3.43 2.75
C PHE A 62 6.33 3.84 3.87
N GLN A 63 6.64 5.12 4.09
CA GLN A 63 7.38 5.54 5.29
C GLN A 63 6.43 5.91 6.43
N SER A 64 6.87 5.61 7.65
CA SER A 64 6.20 6.02 8.89
C SER A 64 6.39 7.50 9.22
N GLU A 65 7.36 8.16 8.59
CA GLU A 65 7.68 9.57 8.77
C GLU A 65 7.82 10.20 7.38
N CYS A 66 6.87 11.04 6.98
CA CYS A 66 7.17 12.11 6.04
C CYS A 66 7.82 13.22 6.86
N LEU A 67 9.15 13.36 6.75
CA LEU A 67 9.87 14.56 7.16
C LEU A 67 10.19 15.41 5.93
#